data_AF-A0A061NQJ6-F1
#
_entry.id   AF-A0A061NQJ6-F1
#
_cell.length_a   1.000
_cell.length_b   1.000
_cell.length_c   1.000
_cell.angle_alpha   90.00
_cell.angle_beta   90.00
_cell.angle_gamma   90.00
#
_symmetry.space_group_name_H-M   'P 1'
#
loop_
_entity.id
_entity.type
_entity.pdbx_description
1 polymer ?
#
loop_
_entity_poly.entity_id
_entity_poly.type
_entity_poly.pdbx_seq_one_letter_code
_entity_poly.pdbx_strand_id
1 'polypeptide(L)'
;MNEKASQEIESIAESGGGISQIVYMKQLAKTVQMVTRQAMTQTLQGVVNKELSQILGKDQEWDELPPEKRGEVMEVVDELGESANLEVVILVDASASMRNKLQTVQEALVDLSISMDSRSGSNQYTLLTFPGKRKDVEMLRGWTTGITEMSGLFNKIAAGGITPTGPALRAAVNEFRTLKRRSMIFDGEDELDLEERGS
;
A
#
# COMPACT_ATOMS: atom_id res chain seq x y z
N MET A 1 8.92 25.37 -0.66
CA MET A 1 9.15 23.91 -0.73
C MET A 1 10.43 23.71 -1.52
N ASN A 2 11.30 22.77 -1.14
CA ASN A 2 12.57 22.56 -1.84
C ASN A 2 12.30 21.75 -3.12
N GLU A 3 12.51 22.32 -4.31
CA GLU A 3 12.26 21.65 -5.60
C GLU A 3 12.95 20.28 -5.70
N LYS A 4 14.15 20.17 -5.12
CA LYS A 4 14.90 18.90 -5.08
C LYS A 4 14.19 17.81 -4.29
N ALA A 5 13.52 18.15 -3.19
CA ALA A 5 12.80 17.19 -2.37
C ALA A 5 11.53 16.69 -3.07
N SER A 6 10.83 17.58 -3.79
CA SER A 6 9.68 17.19 -4.61
C SER A 6 10.10 16.26 -5.76
N GLN A 7 11.18 16.60 -6.47
CA GLN A 7 11.74 15.76 -7.54
C GLN A 7 12.20 14.39 -7.03
N GLU A 8 12.79 14.33 -5.83
CA GLU A 8 13.16 13.06 -5.20
C GLU A 8 11.93 12.16 -4.96
N ILE A 9 10.85 12.72 -4.40
CA ILE A 9 9.60 11.97 -4.14
C ILE A 9 8.98 11.48 -5.45
N GLU A 10 8.95 12.33 -6.48
CA GLU A 10 8.44 11.98 -7.80
C GLU A 10 9.27 10.86 -8.44
N SER A 11 10.59 10.97 -8.41
CA SER A 11 11.51 9.94 -8.92
C SER A 11 11.37 8.60 -8.18
N ILE A 12 11.13 8.63 -6.87
CA ILE A 12 10.86 7.42 -6.07
C ILE A 12 9.57 6.75 -6.55
N ALA A 13 8.49 7.52 -6.73
CA ALA A 13 7.22 6.99 -7.18
C ALA A 13 7.33 6.40 -8.60
N GLU A 14 7.93 7.14 -9.55
CA GLU A 14 8.17 6.67 -10.92
C GLU A 14 8.99 5.38 -10.95
N SER A 15 10.09 5.33 -10.19
CA SER A 15 10.95 4.13 -10.11
C SER A 15 10.23 2.93 -9.48
N GLY A 16 9.24 3.18 -8.63
CA GLY A 16 8.38 2.15 -8.03
C GLY A 16 7.14 1.81 -8.86
N GLY A 17 6.89 2.49 -9.98
CA GLY A 17 5.64 2.36 -10.75
C GLY A 17 4.40 2.88 -10.01
N GLY A 18 4.59 3.76 -9.02
CA GLY A 18 3.54 4.34 -8.19
C GLY A 18 3.18 5.77 -8.57
N ILE A 19 2.40 6.42 -7.70
CA ILE A 19 1.88 7.78 -7.91
C ILE A 19 2.42 8.70 -6.82
N SER A 20 2.83 9.92 -7.19
CA SER A 20 3.19 10.98 -6.24
C SER A 20 2.19 12.15 -6.35
N GLN A 21 1.84 12.75 -5.21
CA GLN A 21 0.94 13.90 -5.17
C GLN A 21 1.33 14.86 -4.05
N ILE A 22 1.47 16.14 -4.37
CA ILE A 22 1.66 17.22 -3.38
C ILE A 22 0.28 17.79 -3.05
N VAL A 23 -0.08 17.79 -1.76
CA VAL A 23 -1.40 18.26 -1.31
C VAL A 23 -1.33 19.12 -0.07
N TYR A 24 -2.38 19.93 0.11
CA TYR A 24 -2.64 20.58 1.38
C TYR A 24 -3.12 19.57 2.42
N MET A 25 -2.76 19.76 3.68
CA MET A 25 -3.13 18.87 4.79
C MET A 25 -4.64 18.57 4.84
N LYS A 26 -5.48 19.57 4.57
CA LYS A 26 -6.95 19.44 4.53
C LYS A 26 -7.49 18.45 3.48
N GLN A 27 -6.66 18.08 2.49
CA GLN A 27 -7.02 17.13 1.43
C GLN A 27 -6.35 15.77 1.61
N LEU A 28 -5.49 15.60 2.62
CA LEU A 28 -4.64 14.42 2.78
C LEU A 28 -5.43 13.11 2.79
N ALA A 29 -6.47 13.01 3.63
CA ALA A 29 -7.31 11.80 3.73
C ALA A 29 -7.89 11.39 2.38
N LYS A 30 -8.55 12.34 1.69
CA LYS A 30 -9.12 12.12 0.36
C LYS A 30 -8.06 11.72 -0.66
N THR A 31 -6.90 12.38 -0.62
CA THR A 31 -5.83 12.10 -1.58
C THR A 31 -5.21 10.74 -1.36
N VAL A 32 -4.92 10.34 -0.12
CA VAL A 32 -4.33 9.03 0.19
C VAL A 32 -5.25 7.91 -0.29
N GLN A 33 -6.56 8.03 -0.06
CA GLN A 33 -7.56 7.10 -0.61
C GLN A 33 -7.56 7.08 -2.14
N MET A 34 -7.58 8.26 -2.78
CA MET A 34 -7.59 8.39 -4.23
C MET A 34 -6.36 7.74 -4.87
N VAL A 35 -5.15 8.07 -4.42
CA VAL A 35 -3.91 7.54 -5.01
C VAL A 35 -3.78 6.03 -4.77
N THR A 36 -4.27 5.53 -3.64
CA THR A 36 -4.28 4.08 -3.35
C THR A 36 -5.20 3.34 -4.32
N ARG A 37 -6.43 3.84 -4.50
CA ARG A 37 -7.39 3.26 -5.46
C ARG A 37 -6.87 3.37 -6.90
N GLN A 38 -6.31 4.51 -7.28
CA GLN A 38 -5.75 4.70 -8.61
C GLN A 38 -4.57 3.74 -8.88
N ALA A 39 -3.64 3.58 -7.93
CA ALA A 39 -2.53 2.65 -8.07
C ALA A 39 -3.01 1.19 -8.20
N MET A 40 -4.04 0.82 -7.43
CA MET A 40 -4.68 -0.50 -7.53
C MET A 40 -5.32 -0.72 -8.90
N THR A 41 -6.15 0.22 -9.36
CA THR A 41 -6.78 0.15 -10.69
C THR A 41 -5.74 0.06 -11.80
N GLN A 42 -4.68 0.88 -11.78
CA GLN A 42 -3.60 0.84 -12.76
C GLN A 42 -2.86 -0.51 -12.75
N THR A 43 -2.62 -1.08 -11.56
CA THR A 43 -1.98 -2.39 -11.42
C THR A 43 -2.87 -3.49 -12.02
N LEU A 44 -4.17 -3.48 -11.72
CA LEU A 44 -5.12 -4.47 -12.23
C LEU A 44 -5.33 -4.34 -13.74
N GLN A 45 -5.43 -3.13 -14.28
CA GLN A 45 -5.45 -2.89 -15.72
C GLN A 45 -4.21 -3.47 -16.39
N GLY A 46 -3.02 -3.27 -15.81
CA GLY A 46 -1.78 -3.85 -16.32
C GLY A 46 -1.79 -5.39 -16.32
N VAL A 47 -2.30 -6.01 -15.25
CA VAL A 47 -2.43 -7.47 -15.16
C VAL A 47 -3.45 -8.00 -16.18
N VAL A 48 -4.64 -7.41 -16.23
CA VAL A 48 -5.71 -7.82 -17.16
C VAL A 48 -5.26 -7.63 -18.62
N ASN A 49 -4.60 -6.52 -18.95
CA ASN A 49 -4.03 -6.32 -20.29
C ASN A 49 -3.04 -7.43 -20.66
N LYS A 50 -2.15 -7.80 -19.73
CA LYS A 50 -1.18 -8.87 -19.95
C LYS A 50 -1.85 -10.23 -20.19
N GLU A 51 -2.96 -10.52 -19.51
CA GLU A 51 -3.73 -11.75 -19.74
C GLU A 51 -4.48 -11.70 -21.08
N LEU A 52 -5.07 -10.55 -21.43
CA LEU A 52 -5.74 -10.36 -22.72
C LEU A 52 -4.79 -10.48 -23.91
N SER A 53 -3.62 -9.86 -23.87
CA SER A 53 -2.63 -9.94 -24.96
C SER A 53 -2.08 -11.37 -25.14
N GLN A 54 -2.14 -12.25 -24.13
CA GLN A 54 -1.81 -13.67 -24.29
C GLN A 54 -2.88 -14.42 -25.09
N ILE A 55 -4.14 -14.01 -24.99
CA ILE A 55 -5.29 -14.63 -25.67
C ILE A 55 -5.47 -14.06 -27.08
N LEU A 56 -5.40 -12.74 -27.23
CA LEU A 56 -5.71 -12.00 -28.47
C LEU A 56 -4.50 -11.81 -29.38
N GLY A 57 -3.28 -12.02 -28.87
CA GLY A 57 -2.03 -11.72 -29.56
C GLY A 57 -1.38 -10.44 -29.03
N LYS A 58 -0.05 -10.35 -29.17
CA LYS A 58 0.79 -9.32 -28.52
C LYS A 58 0.53 -7.88 -28.99
N ASP A 59 -0.20 -7.71 -30.08
CA ASP A 59 -0.39 -6.43 -30.75
C ASP A 59 -1.75 -5.80 -30.45
N GLN A 60 -2.54 -6.37 -29.52
CA GLN A 60 -3.85 -5.83 -29.16
C GLN A 60 -3.85 -5.45 -27.68
N GLU A 61 -3.90 -4.14 -27.42
CA GLU A 61 -4.11 -3.59 -26.08
C GLU A 61 -5.59 -3.50 -25.76
N TRP A 62 -5.94 -3.53 -24.46
CA TRP A 62 -7.32 -3.45 -24.04
C TRP A 62 -8.01 -2.14 -24.48
N ASP A 63 -7.28 -1.04 -24.60
CA ASP A 63 -7.81 0.28 -24.94
C ASP A 63 -8.08 0.46 -26.45
N GLU A 64 -7.57 -0.47 -27.27
CA GLU A 64 -7.84 -0.61 -28.71
C GLU A 64 -9.10 -1.46 -29.00
N LEU A 65 -9.66 -2.11 -27.97
CA LEU A 65 -10.88 -2.89 -28.12
C LEU A 65 -12.09 -1.99 -28.45
N PRO A 66 -13.13 -2.53 -29.12
CA PRO A 66 -14.38 -1.82 -29.31
C PRO A 66 -14.96 -1.32 -27.96
N PRO A 67 -15.70 -0.18 -27.93
CA PRO A 67 -16.21 0.41 -26.69
C PRO A 67 -16.97 -0.57 -25.78
N GLU A 68 -17.76 -1.47 -26.35
CA GLU A 68 -18.51 -2.50 -25.63
C GLU A 68 -17.57 -3.45 -24.88
N LYS A 69 -16.52 -3.95 -25.56
CA LYS A 69 -15.52 -4.85 -24.97
C LYS A 69 -14.63 -4.15 -23.95
N ARG A 70 -14.32 -2.86 -24.14
CA ARG A 70 -13.64 -2.06 -23.12
C ARG A 70 -14.47 -1.93 -21.85
N GLY A 71 -15.79 -1.78 -21.98
CA GLY A 71 -16.72 -1.79 -20.85
C GLY A 71 -16.62 -3.08 -20.05
N GLU A 72 -16.68 -4.24 -20.73
CA GLU A 72 -16.53 -5.56 -20.09
C GLU A 72 -15.19 -5.70 -19.35
N VAL A 73 -14.09 -5.22 -19.95
CA VAL A 73 -12.77 -5.26 -19.30
C VAL A 73 -12.71 -4.37 -18.06
N MET A 74 -13.31 -3.17 -18.11
CA MET A 74 -13.37 -2.28 -16.94
C MET A 74 -14.22 -2.86 -15.81
N GLU A 75 -15.33 -3.53 -16.13
CA GLU A 75 -16.15 -4.22 -15.13
C GLU A 75 -15.34 -5.30 -14.40
N VAL A 76 -14.57 -6.12 -15.13
CA VAL A 76 -13.67 -7.12 -14.52
C VAL A 76 -12.59 -6.46 -13.66
N VAL A 77 -11.99 -5.35 -14.11
CA VAL A 77 -11.01 -4.60 -13.31
C VAL A 77 -11.62 -4.06 -12.03
N ASP A 78 -12.85 -3.54 -12.07
CA ASP A 78 -13.55 -3.02 -10.89
C ASP A 78 -13.92 -4.14 -9.91
N GLU A 79 -14.38 -5.29 -10.40
CA GLU A 79 -14.67 -6.48 -9.57
C GLU A 79 -13.41 -7.04 -8.89
N LEU A 80 -12.29 -7.15 -9.63
CA LEU A 80 -11.00 -7.50 -9.06
C LEU A 80 -10.54 -6.43 -8.06
N GLY A 81 -10.80 -5.17 -8.38
CA GLY A 81 -10.53 -4.02 -7.54
C GLY A 81 -11.31 -4.07 -6.23
N GLU A 82 -12.46 -4.74 -6.18
CA GLU A 82 -13.29 -4.88 -4.99
C GLU A 82 -12.98 -6.15 -4.16
N SER A 83 -12.51 -7.22 -4.82
CA SER A 83 -12.30 -8.53 -4.20
C SER A 83 -10.83 -8.85 -3.87
N ALA A 84 -9.87 -8.13 -4.47
CA ALA A 84 -8.45 -8.40 -4.24
C ALA A 84 -8.04 -8.12 -2.78
N ASN A 85 -7.26 -9.04 -2.20
CA ASN A 85 -6.63 -8.83 -0.91
C ASN A 85 -5.55 -7.75 -1.01
N LEU A 86 -5.47 -6.87 -0.02
CA LEU A 86 -4.47 -5.80 0.05
C LEU A 86 -3.52 -5.99 1.23
N GLU A 87 -2.23 -5.92 0.93
CA GLU A 87 -1.16 -5.82 1.91
C GLU A 87 -0.53 -4.43 1.77
N VAL A 88 -0.60 -3.61 2.83
CA VAL A 88 -0.19 -2.21 2.78
C VAL A 88 0.86 -1.93 3.85
N VAL A 89 2.05 -1.53 3.40
CA VAL A 89 3.10 -1.00 4.28
C VAL A 89 3.03 0.52 4.27
N ILE A 90 2.75 1.11 5.42
CA ILE A 90 2.68 2.56 5.60
C ILE A 90 3.99 3.05 6.22
N LEU A 91 4.70 3.91 5.48
CA LEU A 91 5.89 4.61 5.95
C LEU A 91 5.57 6.07 6.27
N VAL A 92 5.74 6.48 7.51
CA VAL A 92 5.48 7.86 7.96
C VAL A 92 6.78 8.57 8.31
N ASP A 93 7.02 9.72 7.68
CA ASP A 93 8.08 10.62 8.10
C ASP A 93 7.75 11.23 9.47
N ALA A 94 8.70 11.09 10.40
CA ALA A 94 8.68 11.59 11.76
C ALA A 94 9.79 12.64 11.98
N SER A 95 10.31 13.25 10.92
CA SER A 95 11.27 14.35 11.00
C SER A 95 10.71 15.54 11.80
N ALA A 96 11.57 16.45 12.24
CA ALA A 96 11.16 17.61 13.04
C ALA A 96 10.05 18.45 12.36
N SER A 97 10.01 18.47 11.02
CA SER A 97 9.01 19.20 10.23
C SER A 97 7.60 18.60 10.28
N MET A 98 7.46 17.37 10.78
CA MET A 98 6.21 16.60 10.81
C MET A 98 5.42 16.77 12.11
N ARG A 99 5.99 17.40 13.14
CA ARG A 99 5.39 17.51 14.49
C ARG A 99 3.92 17.96 14.49
N ASN A 100 3.57 18.95 13.65
CA ASN A 100 2.22 19.50 13.59
C ASN A 100 1.33 18.84 12.52
N LYS A 101 1.84 17.84 11.79
CA LYS A 101 1.17 17.13 10.69
C LYS A 101 0.76 15.71 11.06
N LEU A 102 1.42 15.11 12.06
CA LEU A 102 1.21 13.72 12.46
C LEU A 102 -0.24 13.40 12.84
N GLN A 103 -0.95 14.32 13.50
CA GLN A 103 -2.36 14.11 13.83
C GLN A 103 -3.23 13.98 12.57
N THR A 104 -3.07 14.86 11.60
CA THR A 104 -3.81 14.77 10.33
C THR A 104 -3.40 13.54 9.50
N VAL A 105 -2.13 13.11 9.59
CA VAL A 105 -1.69 11.84 8.98
C VAL A 105 -2.42 10.66 9.62
N GLN A 106 -2.51 10.63 10.95
CA GLN A 106 -3.23 9.58 11.67
C GLN A 106 -4.71 9.53 11.25
N GLU A 107 -5.40 10.68 11.21
CA GLU A 107 -6.79 10.79 10.76
C GLU A 107 -6.94 10.27 9.31
N ALA A 108 -6.05 10.68 8.41
CA ALA A 108 -6.03 10.23 7.02
C ALA A 108 -5.84 8.70 6.88
N LEU A 109 -5.03 8.09 7.74
CA LEU A 109 -4.80 6.65 7.72
C LEU A 109 -6.02 5.88 8.26
N VAL A 110 -6.68 6.39 9.30
CA VAL A 110 -7.95 5.82 9.80
C VAL A 110 -9.03 5.89 8.71
N ASP A 111 -9.15 7.03 8.02
CA ASP A 111 -10.08 7.16 6.90
C ASP A 111 -9.73 6.22 5.75
N LEU A 112 -8.43 6.04 5.45
CA LEU A 112 -7.99 5.06 4.45
C LEU A 112 -8.45 3.66 4.81
N SER A 113 -8.27 3.20 6.05
CA SER A 113 -8.66 1.84 6.41
C SER A 113 -10.15 1.63 6.31
N ILE A 114 -10.97 2.56 6.78
CA ILE A 114 -12.43 2.46 6.65
C ILE A 114 -12.83 2.36 5.16
N SER A 115 -12.17 3.12 4.30
CA SER A 115 -12.41 3.13 2.85
C SER A 115 -11.96 1.85 2.13
N MET A 116 -10.96 1.16 2.68
CA MET A 116 -10.48 -0.12 2.16
C MET A 116 -11.28 -1.28 2.76
N ASP A 117 -11.73 -1.20 4.01
CA ASP A 117 -12.55 -2.21 4.69
C ASP A 117 -13.99 -2.25 4.15
N SER A 118 -14.40 -1.23 3.39
CA SER A 118 -15.65 -1.30 2.63
C SER A 118 -15.56 -2.25 1.43
N ARG A 119 -14.35 -2.69 1.07
CA ARG A 119 -14.12 -3.66 0.00
C ARG A 119 -14.36 -5.08 0.49
N SER A 120 -14.80 -5.98 -0.38
CA SER A 120 -14.95 -7.41 -0.04
C SER A 120 -13.61 -8.14 0.19
N GLY A 121 -12.53 -7.67 -0.44
CA GLY A 121 -11.18 -8.20 -0.24
C GLY A 121 -10.61 -7.89 1.13
N SER A 122 -9.83 -8.81 1.70
CA SER A 122 -9.21 -8.60 3.02
C SER A 122 -8.07 -7.58 2.95
N ASN A 123 -7.90 -6.78 4.00
CA ASN A 123 -6.83 -5.79 4.08
C ASN A 123 -5.93 -6.08 5.28
N GLN A 124 -4.62 -5.98 5.08
CA GLN A 124 -3.61 -6.03 6.13
C GLN A 124 -2.68 -4.83 6.03
N TYR A 125 -2.34 -4.27 7.19
CA TYR A 125 -1.55 -3.07 7.31
C TYR A 125 -0.40 -3.26 8.27
N THR A 126 0.74 -2.65 7.95
CA THR A 126 1.86 -2.48 8.89
C THR A 126 2.31 -1.03 8.86
N LEU A 127 2.67 -0.47 10.01
CA LEU A 127 3.02 0.94 10.15
C LEU A 127 4.45 1.07 10.66
N LEU A 128 5.25 1.80 9.89
CA LEU A 128 6.64 2.13 10.18
C LEU A 128 6.83 3.64 10.18
N THR A 129 7.73 4.11 11.02
CA THR A 129 8.16 5.51 11.07
C THR A 129 9.64 5.64 10.83
N PHE A 130 10.03 6.76 10.22
CA PHE A 130 11.43 7.14 10.05
C PHE A 130 11.59 8.65 10.26
N PRO A 131 12.61 9.12 10.99
CA PRO A 131 13.57 8.30 11.72
C PRO A 131 12.93 7.59 12.93
N GLY A 132 13.49 6.45 13.31
CA GLY A 132 13.14 5.78 14.56
C GLY A 132 13.91 6.34 15.76
N LYS A 133 13.50 6.00 16.99
CA LYS A 133 14.15 6.52 18.21
C LYS A 133 15.64 6.20 18.35
N ARG A 134 16.06 5.03 17.85
CA ARG A 134 17.44 4.50 17.98
C ARG A 134 18.00 3.89 16.70
N LYS A 135 17.21 3.89 15.62
CA LYS A 135 17.50 3.24 14.33
C LYS A 135 16.90 4.11 13.23
N ASP A 136 17.29 3.88 11.98
CA ASP A 136 16.75 4.61 10.83
C ASP A 136 15.22 4.44 10.69
N VAL A 137 14.70 3.28 11.11
CA VAL A 137 13.28 2.91 10.97
C VAL A 137 12.79 2.24 12.26
N GLU A 138 11.56 2.53 12.67
CA GLU A 138 10.88 1.93 13.81
C GLU A 138 9.52 1.39 13.37
N MET A 139 9.21 0.12 13.67
CA MET A 139 7.88 -0.45 13.46
C MET A 139 6.99 -0.04 14.63
N LEU A 140 5.94 0.72 14.34
CA LEU A 140 4.94 1.12 15.34
C LEU A 140 3.87 0.04 15.53
N ARG A 141 3.52 -0.65 14.45
CA ARG A 141 2.52 -1.72 14.44
C ARG A 141 2.89 -2.72 13.37
N GLY A 142 2.99 -4.00 13.72
CA GLY A 142 3.11 -5.09 12.75
C GLY A 142 1.81 -5.35 12.01
N TRP A 143 1.84 -6.29 11.06
CA TRP A 143 0.70 -6.68 10.24
C TRP A 143 -0.59 -6.89 11.07
N THR A 144 -1.63 -6.16 10.71
CA THR A 144 -2.94 -6.17 11.38
C THR A 144 -4.06 -5.85 10.38
N THR A 145 -5.27 -6.35 10.61
CA THR A 145 -6.43 -6.07 9.77
C THR A 145 -7.12 -4.75 10.10
N GLY A 146 -6.80 -4.13 11.25
CA GLY A 146 -7.45 -2.90 11.72
C GLY A 146 -6.47 -1.77 12.05
N ILE A 147 -6.55 -0.68 11.28
CA ILE A 147 -5.81 0.58 11.51
C ILE A 147 -6.49 1.44 12.59
N THR A 148 -7.77 1.22 12.87
CA THR A 148 -8.55 2.02 13.83
C THR A 148 -7.99 1.97 15.26
N GLU A 149 -7.25 0.91 15.62
CA GLU A 149 -6.52 0.79 16.89
C GLU A 149 -5.30 1.72 17.01
N MET A 150 -4.93 2.45 15.96
CA MET A 150 -3.68 3.23 15.89
C MET A 150 -3.77 4.63 16.50
N SER A 151 -4.93 5.04 17.04
CA SER A 151 -5.17 6.41 17.51
C SER A 151 -4.23 6.90 18.62
N GLY A 152 -3.59 5.98 19.36
CA GLY A 152 -2.59 6.26 20.38
C GLY A 152 -1.13 6.04 19.97
N LEU A 153 -0.86 5.48 18.77
CA LEU A 153 0.50 5.14 18.36
C LEU A 153 1.31 6.38 17.94
N PHE A 154 0.66 7.34 17.28
CA PHE A 154 1.33 8.55 16.79
C PHE A 154 1.73 9.50 17.92
N ASN A 155 1.02 9.48 19.05
CA ASN A 155 1.41 10.22 20.26
C ASN A 155 2.76 9.77 20.85
N LYS A 156 3.22 8.56 20.50
CA LYS A 156 4.51 7.99 20.95
C LYS A 156 5.66 8.30 19.99
N ILE A 157 5.38 8.94 18.85
CA ILE A 157 6.37 9.36 17.86
C ILE A 157 7.02 10.66 18.36
N ALA A 158 8.30 10.57 18.71
CA ALA A 158 9.09 11.75 19.02
C ALA A 158 9.59 12.34 17.69
N ALA A 159 8.91 13.38 17.18
CA ALA A 159 9.33 14.01 15.94
C ALA A 159 10.71 14.69 16.09
N GLY A 160 11.66 14.35 15.24
CA GLY A 160 13.03 14.87 15.30
C GLY A 160 14.00 14.18 14.34
N GLY A 161 15.23 14.68 14.20
CA GLY A 161 16.28 14.04 13.41
C GLY A 161 16.25 14.30 11.89
N ILE A 162 17.10 13.56 11.16
CA ILE A 162 17.21 13.56 9.70
C ILE A 162 16.15 12.64 9.06
N THR A 163 16.02 12.67 7.74
CA THR A 163 15.02 11.87 6.99
C THR A 163 15.71 10.73 6.20
N PRO A 164 15.91 9.54 6.80
CA PRO A 164 16.56 8.41 6.13
C PRO A 164 15.59 7.65 5.20
N THR A 165 15.14 8.30 4.12
CA THR A 165 14.14 7.75 3.18
C THR A 165 14.57 6.43 2.54
N GLY A 166 15.83 6.33 2.10
CA GLY A 166 16.36 5.11 1.47
C GLY A 166 16.33 3.87 2.39
N PRO A 167 16.89 3.92 3.60
CA PRO A 167 16.72 2.88 4.61
C PRO A 167 15.25 2.54 4.92
N ALA A 168 14.38 3.55 4.99
CA ALA A 168 12.94 3.38 5.24
C ALA A 168 12.25 2.56 4.14
N LEU A 169 12.48 2.90 2.88
CA LEU A 169 11.95 2.15 1.73
C LEU A 169 12.45 0.70 1.71
N ARG A 170 13.74 0.46 2.00
CA ARG A 170 14.28 -0.90 2.08
C ARG A 170 13.62 -1.72 3.19
N ALA A 171 13.36 -1.11 4.34
CA ALA A 171 12.66 -1.77 5.43
C ALA A 171 11.23 -2.14 5.03
N ALA A 172 10.50 -1.23 4.36
CA ALA A 172 9.15 -1.51 3.88
C ALA A 172 9.09 -2.67 2.87
N VAL A 173 9.98 -2.70 1.88
CA VAL A 173 10.06 -3.81 0.92
C VAL A 173 10.35 -5.14 1.63
N ASN A 174 11.14 -5.12 2.70
CA ASN A 174 11.46 -6.32 3.47
C ASN A 174 10.28 -6.85 4.31
N GLU A 175 9.32 -6.00 4.69
CA GLU A 175 8.11 -6.43 5.40
C GLU A 175 7.27 -7.37 4.53
N PHE A 176 7.07 -7.03 3.25
CA PHE A 176 6.36 -7.91 2.29
C PHE A 176 7.02 -9.28 2.15
N ARG A 177 8.37 -9.34 2.14
CA ARG A 177 9.10 -10.62 2.10
C ARG A 177 8.91 -11.45 3.36
N THR A 178 8.77 -10.79 4.51
CA THR A 178 8.57 -11.45 5.80
C THR A 178 7.15 -11.98 5.92
N LEU A 179 6.16 -11.24 5.43
CA LEU A 179 4.77 -11.68 5.39
C LEU A 179 4.61 -12.95 4.53
N LYS A 180 5.16 -12.95 3.31
CA LYS A 180 5.13 -14.14 2.43
C LYS A 180 5.74 -15.38 3.07
N ARG A 181 6.87 -15.23 3.78
CA ARG A 181 7.50 -16.34 4.50
C ARG A 181 6.62 -16.87 5.63
N ARG A 182 5.88 -16.00 6.33
CA ARG A 182 4.94 -16.44 7.36
C ARG A 182 3.79 -17.22 6.74
N SER A 183 3.17 -16.72 5.66
CA SER A 183 2.11 -17.45 4.94
C SER A 183 2.55 -18.85 4.55
N MET A 184 3.72 -19.00 3.91
CA MET A 184 4.22 -20.32 3.50
C MET A 184 4.48 -21.29 4.65
N ILE A 185 4.82 -20.79 5.85
CA ILE A 185 5.00 -21.65 7.03
C ILE A 185 3.63 -22.11 7.55
N PHE A 186 2.66 -21.21 7.64
CA PHE A 186 1.29 -21.55 8.07
C PHE A 186 0.62 -22.52 7.08
N ASP A 187 0.73 -22.28 5.78
CA ASP A 187 0.18 -23.15 4.73
C ASP A 187 0.84 -24.55 4.76
N GLY A 188 2.11 -24.65 5.17
CA GLY A 188 2.83 -25.92 5.31
C GLY A 188 2.54 -26.69 6.61
N GLU A 189 2.00 -26.04 7.64
CA GLU A 189 1.53 -26.70 8.87
C GLU A 189 0.13 -27.28 8.68
N ASP A 190 -0.75 -26.61 7.91
CA ASP A 190 -2.10 -27.11 7.58
C ASP A 190 -2.08 -28.39 6.71
N GLU A 191 -1.02 -28.61 5.92
CA GLU A 191 -0.85 -29.81 5.09
C GLU A 191 -0.47 -31.06 5.94
N LEU A 192 0.20 -30.87 7.08
CA LEU A 192 0.59 -31.95 7.99
C LEU A 192 -0.57 -32.43 8.90
N ASP A 193 -1.49 -31.52 9.26
CA ASP A 193 -2.65 -31.85 10.10
C ASP A 193 -3.77 -32.62 9.34
N LEU A 194 -3.74 -32.61 8.00
CA LEU A 194 -4.69 -33.36 7.17
C LEU A 194 -4.27 -34.82 6.94
N GLU A 195 -2.97 -35.14 7.03
CA GLU A 195 -2.49 -36.53 6.90
C GLU A 195 -2.73 -37.36 8.17
N GLU A 196 -2.72 -36.76 9.38
CA GLU A 196 -2.93 -37.48 10.64
C GLU A 196 -4.40 -37.84 10.93
N ARG A 197 -5.38 -37.26 10.21
CA ARG A 197 -6.81 -37.57 10.37
C ARG A 197 -7.32 -38.65 9.41
N GLY A 198 -6.44 -39.21 8.58
CA GLY A 198 -6.75 -40.21 7.56
C GLY A 198 -6.23 -41.63 7.85
N SER A 199 -5.84 -41.96 9.09
CA SER A 199 -5.38 -43.31 9.49
C SER A 199 -6.25 -43.95 10.56
#